data_AF-A0A399WNQ4-F1
#
_entry.id   AF-A0A399WNQ4-F1
#
_cell.length_a   1.000
_cell.length_b   1.000
_cell.length_c   1.000
_cell.angle_alpha   90.00
_cell.angle_beta   90.00
_cell.angle_gamma   90.00
#
_symmetry.space_group_name_H-M   'P 1'
#
loop_
_entity.id
_entity.type
_entity.pdbx_description
1 polymer ?
#
loop_
_entity_poly.entity_id
_entity_poly.type
_entity_poly.pdbx_seq_one_letter_code
_entity_poly.pdbx_strand_id
1 'polypeptide(L)'
;MKETLASRVMSGMIVKIDKPDYATRLLILRSKAASFNVHFPEEVLEFIAERFEDNVREVESTLTTLSACAKFNEKNIDIHLASDVLGEFFLAEGKIVKINE
;
A
#
# COMPACT_ATOMS: atom_id res chain seq x y z
N MET A 1 10.87 -27.04 -10.12
CA MET A 1 11.57 -26.17 -11.09
C MET A 1 12.72 -26.95 -11.69
N LYS A 2 12.94 -26.89 -12.99
CA LYS A 2 14.09 -27.52 -13.67
C LYS A 2 15.36 -26.77 -13.25
N GLU A 3 16.40 -27.46 -12.76
CA GLU A 3 17.65 -26.87 -12.23
C GLU A 3 18.32 -25.86 -13.20
N THR A 4 18.10 -26.02 -14.51
CA THR A 4 18.61 -25.15 -15.56
C THR A 4 18.07 -23.72 -15.54
N LEU A 5 16.84 -23.48 -15.06
CA LEU A 5 16.27 -22.13 -15.03
C LEU A 5 16.83 -21.32 -13.86
N ALA A 6 16.93 -21.94 -12.68
CA ALA A 6 17.51 -21.30 -11.49
C ALA A 6 18.97 -20.91 -11.74
N SER A 7 19.75 -21.80 -12.38
CA SER A 7 21.15 -21.53 -12.73
C SER A 7 21.32 -20.31 -13.66
N ARG A 8 20.43 -20.13 -14.65
CA ARG A 8 20.46 -18.97 -15.55
C ARG A 8 20.04 -17.67 -14.88
N VAL A 9 19.08 -17.72 -13.96
CA VAL A 9 18.66 -16.53 -13.19
C VAL A 9 19.78 -16.11 -12.23
N MET A 10 20.54 -17.07 -11.69
CA MET A 10 21.64 -16.80 -10.77
C MET A 10 22.96 -16.39 -11.45
N SER A 11 23.10 -16.52 -12.77
CA SER A 11 24.36 -16.19 -13.47
C SER A 11 24.56 -14.68 -13.70
N GLY A 12 23.63 -13.83 -13.25
CA GLY A 12 23.72 -12.37 -13.34
C GLY A 12 23.92 -11.68 -11.99
N MET A 13 23.81 -10.34 -11.96
CA MET A 13 23.82 -9.58 -10.72
C MET A 13 22.47 -9.74 -10.01
N ILE A 14 22.50 -10.34 -8.81
CA ILE A 14 21.32 -10.52 -7.96
C ILE A 14 21.38 -9.52 -6.82
N VAL A 15 20.32 -8.74 -6.66
CA VAL A 15 20.15 -7.84 -5.53
C VAL A 15 18.85 -8.16 -4.82
N LYS A 16 18.89 -8.12 -3.49
CA LYS A 16 17.70 -8.27 -2.66
C LYS A 16 16.97 -6.93 -2.59
N ILE A 17 15.64 -6.97 -2.72
CA ILE A 17 14.78 -5.82 -2.43
C ILE A 17 14.21 -6.04 -1.03
N ASP A 18 14.49 -5.09 -0.14
CA ASP A 18 13.95 -5.10 1.21
C ASP A 18 12.69 -4.20 1.30
N LYS A 19 11.95 -4.35 2.40
CA LYS A 19 10.79 -3.52 2.73
C LYS A 19 11.23 -2.04 2.83
N PRO A 20 10.47 -1.09 2.22
CA PRO A 20 10.81 0.32 2.30
C PRO A 20 10.69 0.85 3.74
N ASP A 21 11.64 1.68 4.13
CA ASP A 21 11.55 2.45 5.37
C ASP A 21 10.46 3.53 5.27
N TYR A 22 10.13 4.16 6.41
CA TYR A 22 9.09 5.19 6.48
C TYR A 22 9.29 6.32 5.45
N ALA A 23 10.52 6.84 5.35
CA ALA A 23 10.83 7.93 4.43
C ALA A 23 10.60 7.52 2.97
N THR A 24 11.00 6.30 2.61
CA THR A 24 10.79 5.72 1.28
C THR A 24 9.31 5.49 1.01
N ARG A 25 8.54 5.00 1.98
CA ARG A 25 7.08 4.84 1.85
C ARG A 25 6.38 6.17 1.60
N LEU A 26 6.74 7.21 2.35
CA LEU A 26 6.17 8.56 2.18
C LEU A 26 6.51 9.14 0.80
N LEU A 27 7.73 8.93 0.30
CA LEU A 27 8.13 9.33 -1.05
C LEU A 27 7.34 8.59 -2.14
N ILE A 28 7.15 7.27 -1.98
CA ILE A 28 6.32 6.46 -2.88
C ILE A 28 4.89 7.01 -2.88
N LEU A 29 4.30 7.26 -1.71
CA LEU A 29 2.96 7.79 -1.56
C LEU A 29 2.80 9.15 -2.24
N ARG A 30 3.70 10.10 -2.00
CA ARG A 30 3.69 11.42 -2.65
C ARG A 30 3.78 11.29 -4.17
N SER A 31 4.72 10.47 -4.66
CA SER A 31 4.90 10.23 -6.10
C SER A 31 3.66 9.62 -6.74
N LYS A 32 2.99 8.68 -6.05
CA LYS A 32 1.81 7.99 -6.56
C LYS A 32 0.57 8.86 -6.46
N ALA A 33 0.38 9.59 -5.35
CA ALA A 33 -0.71 10.53 -5.13
C ALA A 33 -0.75 11.61 -6.23
N ALA A 34 0.41 12.07 -6.72
CA ALA A 34 0.49 13.01 -7.84
C ALA A 34 -0.13 12.48 -9.16
N SER A 35 -0.27 11.16 -9.31
CA SER A 35 -0.92 10.54 -10.48
C SER A 35 -2.45 10.47 -10.36
N PHE A 36 -3.01 10.77 -9.18
CA PHE A 36 -4.44 10.80 -8.96
C PHE A 36 -5.01 12.19 -9.24
N ASN A 37 -6.23 12.24 -9.78
CA ASN A 37 -6.93 13.50 -10.05
C ASN A 37 -7.68 14.05 -8.82
N VAL A 38 -7.17 13.75 -7.62
CA VAL A 38 -7.72 14.19 -6.32
C VAL A 38 -6.57 14.61 -5.42
N HIS A 39 -6.82 15.60 -4.56
CA HIS A 39 -5.81 16.07 -3.62
C HIS A 39 -5.76 15.15 -2.39
N PHE A 40 -4.55 14.72 -2.02
CA PHE A 40 -4.28 14.04 -0.77
C PHE A 40 -3.53 14.99 0.16
N PRO A 41 -4.11 15.37 1.31
CA PRO A 41 -3.40 16.14 2.33
C PRO A 41 -2.17 15.39 2.85
N GLU A 42 -1.12 16.14 3.22
CA GLU A 42 0.15 15.55 3.69
C GLU A 42 -0.06 14.65 4.93
N GLU A 43 -0.88 15.11 5.88
CA GLU A 43 -1.24 14.35 7.09
C GLU A 43 -1.88 12.99 6.78
N VAL A 44 -2.60 12.85 5.66
CA VAL A 44 -3.18 11.58 5.23
C VAL A 44 -2.09 10.66 4.68
N LEU A 45 -1.14 11.20 3.92
CA LEU A 45 0.00 10.43 3.41
C LEU A 45 0.91 9.96 4.56
N GLU A 46 1.15 10.82 5.55
CA GLU A 46 1.90 10.48 6.76
C GLU A 46 1.17 9.38 7.55
N PHE A 47 -0.14 9.52 7.77
CA PHE A 47 -0.97 8.50 8.42
C PHE A 47 -0.88 7.13 7.73
N ILE A 48 -0.94 7.10 6.39
CA ILE A 48 -0.79 5.86 5.63
C ILE A 48 0.64 5.29 5.80
N ALA A 49 1.67 6.13 5.69
CA ALA A 49 3.06 5.71 5.78
C ALA A 49 3.42 5.13 7.15
N GLU A 50 2.79 5.61 8.24
CA GLU A 50 2.97 5.10 9.60
C GLU A 50 2.30 3.74 9.81
N ARG A 51 1.18 3.49 9.14
CA ARG A 51 0.33 2.33 9.41
C ARG A 51 0.53 1.16 8.46
N PHE A 52 0.87 1.43 7.19
CA PHE A 52 1.03 0.41 6.16
C PHE A 52 2.50 0.23 5.83
N GLU A 53 3.07 -0.89 6.27
CA GLU A 53 4.51 -1.06 6.20
C GLU A 53 4.94 -2.26 5.34
N ASP A 54 4.13 -3.29 5.18
CA ASP A 54 4.64 -4.62 4.79
C ASP A 54 5.11 -4.71 3.35
N ASN A 55 4.39 -4.08 2.42
CA ASN A 55 4.80 -4.07 1.02
C ASN A 55 4.27 -2.82 0.28
N VAL A 56 4.98 -2.44 -0.78
CA VAL A 56 4.65 -1.26 -1.60
C VAL A 56 3.23 -1.34 -2.17
N ARG A 57 2.75 -2.52 -2.55
CA ARG A 57 1.40 -2.67 -3.12
C ARG A 57 0.33 -2.31 -2.09
N GLU A 58 0.50 -2.71 -0.84
CA GLU A 58 -0.44 -2.40 0.22
C GLU A 58 -0.51 -0.88 0.44
N VAL A 59 0.63 -0.21 0.53
CA VAL A 59 0.74 1.25 0.61
C VAL A 59 0.01 1.91 -0.57
N GLU A 60 0.24 1.45 -1.81
CA GLU A 60 -0.44 1.98 -3.01
C GLU A 60 -1.95 1.69 -3.04
N SER A 61 -2.38 0.55 -2.47
CA SER A 61 -3.78 0.16 -2.43
C SER A 61 -4.62 1.16 -1.64
N THR A 62 -4.07 1.74 -0.57
CA THR A 62 -4.75 2.74 0.26
C THR A 62 -5.13 3.98 -0.52
N LEU A 63 -4.22 4.51 -1.36
CA LEU A 63 -4.49 5.66 -2.23
C LEU A 63 -5.62 5.36 -3.21
N THR A 64 -5.61 4.15 -3.77
CA THR A 64 -6.65 3.70 -4.71
C THR A 64 -8.00 3.63 -4.02
N THR A 65 -8.07 3.00 -2.85
CA THR A 65 -9.29 2.86 -2.06
C THR A 65 -9.84 4.21 -1.62
N LEU A 66 -8.98 5.09 -1.07
CA LEU A 66 -9.39 6.42 -0.64
C LEU A 66 -9.88 7.29 -1.79
N SER A 67 -9.18 7.28 -2.94
CA SER A 67 -9.64 8.01 -4.11
C SER A 67 -11.00 7.49 -4.59
N ALA A 68 -11.25 6.18 -4.56
CA ALA A 68 -12.52 5.60 -4.93
C ALA A 68 -13.64 6.00 -3.96
N CYS A 69 -13.41 5.89 -2.64
CA CYS A 69 -14.37 6.29 -1.62
C CYS A 69 -14.68 7.79 -1.66
N ALA A 70 -13.67 8.63 -1.83
CA ALA A 70 -13.85 10.08 -1.95
C ALA A 70 -14.71 10.43 -3.17
N LYS A 71 -14.43 9.81 -4.32
CA LYS A 71 -15.22 10.00 -5.55
C LYS A 71 -16.66 9.51 -5.40
N PHE A 72 -16.87 8.34 -4.81
CA PHE A 72 -18.19 7.74 -4.64
C PHE A 72 -19.08 8.56 -3.69
N ASN A 73 -18.50 9.14 -2.64
CA ASN A 73 -19.22 9.93 -1.64
C ASN A 73 -19.22 11.44 -1.94
N GLU A 74 -18.61 11.88 -3.04
CA GLU A 74 -18.39 13.30 -3.37
C GLU A 74 -17.75 14.10 -2.20
N LYS A 75 -16.83 13.46 -1.47
CA LYS A 75 -16.13 14.04 -0.33
C LYS A 75 -14.68 14.33 -0.68
N ASN A 76 -14.10 15.32 -0.02
CA ASN A 76 -12.66 15.52 -0.03
C ASN A 76 -11.97 14.45 0.81
N ILE A 77 -10.71 14.17 0.51
CA ILE A 77 -9.88 13.28 1.31
C ILE A 77 -9.38 14.07 2.52
N ASP A 78 -9.69 13.59 3.71
CA ASP A 78 -9.20 14.09 4.99
C ASP A 78 -8.84 12.92 5.91
N ILE A 79 -8.26 13.23 7.08
CA ILE A 79 -7.85 12.20 8.04
C ILE A 79 -9.02 11.37 8.58
N HIS A 80 -10.22 11.94 8.65
CA HIS A 80 -11.42 11.24 9.13
C HIS A 80 -11.87 10.18 8.13
N LEU A 81 -11.99 10.55 6.85
CA LEU A 81 -12.28 9.60 5.77
C LEU A 81 -11.20 8.52 5.69
N ALA A 82 -9.93 8.90 5.84
CA ALA A 82 -8.83 7.95 5.84
C ALA A 82 -8.94 6.93 6.99
N SER A 83 -9.21 7.40 8.19
CA SER A 83 -9.40 6.55 9.37
C SER A 83 -10.62 5.64 9.22
N ASP A 84 -11.74 6.15 8.71
CA ASP A 84 -12.98 5.38 8.57
C ASP A 84 -12.83 4.27 7.52
N VAL A 85 -12.23 4.59 6.37
CA VAL A 85 -12.09 3.66 5.24
C VAL A 85 -10.97 2.65 5.47
N LEU A 86 -9.82 3.11 5.96
CA LEU A 86 -8.65 2.25 6.17
C LEU A 86 -8.68 1.52 7.51
N GLY A 87 -9.48 2.00 8.48
CA GLY A 87 -9.67 1.36 9.77
C GLY A 87 -10.13 -0.09 9.68
N GLU A 88 -10.96 -0.43 8.68
CA GLU A 88 -11.45 -1.79 8.47
C GLU A 88 -10.37 -2.77 8.00
N PHE A 89 -9.32 -2.30 7.32
CA PHE A 89 -8.24 -3.17 6.83
C PHE A 89 -7.46 -3.79 8.01
N PHE A 90 -7.28 -3.05 9.09
CA PHE A 90 -6.60 -3.55 10.30
C PHE A 90 -7.42 -4.61 11.06
N LEU A 91 -8.75 -4.61 10.90
CA LEU A 91 -9.60 -5.64 11.52
C LEU A 91 -9.57 -6.97 10.74
N ALA A 92 -9.19 -6.93 9.46
CA ALA A 92 -9.17 -8.10 8.58
C ALA A 92 -7.91 -8.96 8.74
N GLU A 93 -6.78 -8.40 9.18
CA GLU A 93 -5.51 -9.14 9.39
C GLU A 93 -5.62 -10.26 10.43
N GLY A 94 -6.67 -10.27 11.26
CA GLY A 94 -6.94 -11.31 12.25
C GLY A 94 -7.88 -12.45 11.81
N LYS A 95 -8.56 -12.33 10.66
CA LYS A 95 -9.46 -13.40 10.19
C LYS A 95 -8.70 -14.39 9.33
N ILE A 96 -7.95 -15.28 9.98
CA ILE A 96 -7.58 -16.56 9.37
C ILE A 96 -8.91 -17.28 9.08
N VAL A 97 -9.36 -17.24 7.83
CA VAL A 97 -10.46 -18.09 7.36
C VAL A 97 -9.92 -19.52 7.43
N LYS A 98 -10.17 -20.19 8.55
CA LYS A 98 -10.00 -21.63 8.65
C LYS A 98 -11.03 -22.25 7.72
N ILE A 99 -10.60 -22.55 6.50
CA ILE A 99 -11.33 -23.44 5.61
C ILE A 99 -11.19 -24.83 6.24
N ASN A 100 -12.21 -25.26 6.97
CA ASN A 100 -12.32 -26.64 7.40
C ASN A 100 -12.73 -27.44 6.15
N GLU A 101 -11.94 -28.48 5.84
CA GLU A 101 -12.24 -29.50 4.82
C GLU A 101 -13.54 -30.25 5.14
#